data_AF-A0A929VBV4-F1
#
_entry.id   AF-A0A929VBV4-F1
#
_cell.length_a   1.000
_cell.length_b   1.000
_cell.length_c   1.000
_cell.angle_alpha   90.00
_cell.angle_beta   90.00
_cell.angle_gamma   90.00
#
_symmetry.space_group_name_H-M   'P 1'
#
loop_
_entity.id
_entity.type
_entity.pdbx_description
1 polymer ?
#
loop_
_entity_poly.entity_id
_entity_poly.type
_entity_poly.pdbx_seq_one_letter_code
_entity_poly.pdbx_strand_id
1 'polypeptide(L)'
;MIFLRVLILLLLLVLCPLLIGMLSFRFLPRNRQSVAITFVTGQLLSFALFEVIAVPCMLLNRYDSFIFTYWIYLAGMVICTALGARDLILRLRRVGVLQLFPGDHFPEPEALMDPYRDITDYKQRYTKEAILYWALFFVLLFFQLYMLFTQASFDGDDAYYVTESVLAQQTGTMNRILPYTGISTTLDIRHALSVITMWTAFLGKASGIHAAIVAHTVLPLFFLIFTDLVLMESGRILVRGRQNDLPVFMVFLALLQMFGNNSIYTPETFLMTRTWQGKSVMANAVVALTVYVFLMLLENTIRLQRLTERRRKDKNSKRERYAPFILLTLVNLLAQISTSMGVVLLTGLIMLLSFFFLLYTKKIRSVIPALLCCLPNVFYILLYLFYRGA
;
A
#
# COMPACT_ATOMS: atom_id res chain seq x y z
N MET A 1 11.70 -11.12 -26.48
CA MET A 1 11.35 -9.72 -26.15
C MET A 1 10.26 -9.60 -25.08
N ILE A 2 9.15 -10.34 -25.14
CA ILE A 2 8.08 -10.29 -24.11
C ILE A 2 8.59 -10.64 -22.70
N PHE A 3 9.44 -11.67 -22.59
CA PHE A 3 10.04 -12.08 -21.31
C PHE A 3 10.78 -10.93 -20.60
N LEU A 4 11.55 -10.13 -21.34
CA LEU A 4 12.26 -8.98 -20.79
C LEU A 4 11.29 -7.92 -20.24
N ARG A 5 10.18 -7.66 -20.96
CA ARG A 5 9.16 -6.69 -20.52
C ARG A 5 8.45 -7.13 -19.25
N VAL A 6 8.13 -8.43 -19.15
CA VAL A 6 7.57 -9.03 -17.94
C VAL A 6 8.56 -8.97 -16.77
N LEU A 7 9.84 -9.26 -17.03
CA LEU A 7 10.89 -9.15 -16.01
C LEU A 7 11.03 -7.71 -15.48
N ILE A 8 10.94 -6.70 -16.36
CA ILE A 8 10.94 -5.29 -15.95
C ILE A 8 9.74 -4.98 -15.04
N LEU A 9 8.55 -5.47 -15.37
CA LEU A 9 7.37 -5.29 -14.51
C LEU A 9 7.53 -5.95 -13.15
N LEU A 10 8.04 -7.19 -13.11
CA LEU A 10 8.34 -7.89 -11.85
C LEU A 10 9.38 -7.12 -11.02
N LEU A 11 10.39 -6.57 -11.68
CA LEU A 11 11.39 -5.72 -11.04
C LEU A 11 10.74 -4.46 -10.44
N LEU A 12 9.91 -3.76 -11.21
CA LEU A 12 9.28 -2.50 -10.78
C LEU A 12 8.20 -2.68 -9.71
N LEU A 13 7.42 -3.77 -9.76
CA LEU A 13 6.28 -4.00 -8.88
C LEU A 13 6.59 -4.87 -7.66
N VAL A 14 7.66 -5.67 -7.69
CA VAL A 14 7.99 -6.60 -6.61
C VAL A 14 9.35 -6.29 -5.99
N LEU A 15 10.42 -6.35 -6.80
CA LEU A 15 11.79 -6.23 -6.29
C LEU A 15 12.09 -4.82 -5.80
N CYS A 16 11.80 -3.80 -6.60
CA CYS A 16 12.04 -2.41 -6.26
C CYS A 16 11.30 -1.98 -4.98
N PRO A 17 9.98 -2.23 -4.83
CA PRO A 17 9.27 -1.94 -3.60
C PRO A 17 9.83 -2.68 -2.40
N LEU A 18 10.19 -3.96 -2.52
CA LEU A 18 10.80 -4.71 -1.42
C LEU A 18 12.14 -4.09 -0.97
N LEU A 19 12.99 -3.66 -1.91
CA LEU A 19 14.25 -2.98 -1.60
C LEU A 19 14.03 -1.61 -0.98
N ILE A 20 13.15 -0.78 -1.54
CA ILE A 20 12.77 0.52 -0.96
C ILE A 20 12.21 0.32 0.45
N GLY A 21 11.44 -0.74 0.66
CA GLY A 21 10.88 -1.15 1.94
C GLY A 21 11.92 -1.36 3.03
N MET A 22 13.17 -1.69 2.70
CA MET A 22 14.25 -1.82 3.69
C MET A 22 14.55 -0.49 4.42
N LEU A 23 14.24 0.64 3.78
CA LEU A 23 14.34 1.97 4.39
C LEU A 23 13.33 2.13 5.53
N SER A 24 12.19 1.42 5.48
CA SER A 24 11.17 1.46 6.53
C SER A 24 11.71 0.99 7.88
N PHE A 25 12.73 0.12 7.90
CA PHE A 25 13.35 -0.37 9.15
C PHE A 25 14.02 0.73 9.99
N ARG A 26 14.16 1.94 9.44
CA ARG A 26 14.63 3.13 10.17
C ARG A 26 13.56 3.65 11.14
N PHE A 27 12.28 3.56 10.78
CA PHE A 27 11.16 4.04 11.59
C PHE A 27 10.28 2.91 12.14
N LEU A 28 10.19 1.76 11.48
CA LEU A 28 9.36 0.63 11.88
C LEU A 28 9.97 -0.09 13.10
N PRO A 29 9.16 -0.47 14.11
CA PRO A 29 9.66 -1.22 15.27
C PRO A 29 10.06 -2.64 14.90
N ARG A 30 11.01 -3.22 15.64
CA ARG A 30 11.64 -4.52 15.31
C ARG A 30 10.66 -5.69 15.20
N ASN A 31 9.61 -5.68 16.02
CA ASN A 31 8.57 -6.71 16.04
C ASN A 31 7.64 -6.70 14.82
N ARG A 32 7.71 -5.67 13.96
CA ARG A 32 6.87 -5.52 12.77
C ARG A 32 7.66 -5.62 11.47
N GLN A 33 8.92 -6.04 11.53
CA GLN A 33 9.82 -6.12 10.36
C GLN A 33 9.61 -7.44 9.60
N SER A 34 8.38 -7.70 9.16
CA SER A 34 8.03 -8.84 8.30
C SER A 34 8.32 -8.54 6.82
N VAL A 35 8.48 -9.57 5.99
CA VAL A 35 8.65 -9.40 4.53
C VAL A 35 7.45 -8.67 3.93
N ALA A 36 6.24 -9.06 4.34
CA ALA A 36 5.00 -8.48 3.85
C ALA A 36 4.89 -6.98 4.19
N ILE A 37 5.13 -6.59 5.45
CA ILE A 37 5.11 -5.17 5.83
C ILE A 37 6.24 -4.40 5.13
N THR A 38 7.42 -5.01 4.95
CA THR A 38 8.52 -4.37 4.20
C THR A 38 8.09 -4.07 2.77
N PHE A 39 7.46 -5.04 2.09
CA PHE A 39 6.93 -4.84 0.75
C PHE A 39 5.83 -3.77 0.71
N VAL A 40 4.82 -3.86 1.59
CA VAL A 40 3.71 -2.90 1.65
C VAL A 40 4.21 -1.47 1.90
N THR A 41 5.10 -1.30 2.88
CA THR A 41 5.65 0.03 3.20
C THR A 41 6.58 0.56 2.12
N GLY A 42 7.34 -0.31 1.45
CA GLY A 42 8.15 0.06 0.31
C GLY A 42 7.32 0.52 -0.89
N GLN A 43 6.18 -0.14 -1.13
CA GLN A 43 5.22 0.28 -2.14
C GLN A 43 4.58 1.62 -1.79
N LEU A 44 4.20 1.83 -0.53
CA LEU A 44 3.68 3.12 -0.06
C LEU A 44 4.69 4.25 -0.22
N LEU A 45 5.98 4.00 0.05
CA LEU A 45 7.05 4.97 -0.20
C LEU A 45 7.23 5.27 -1.69
N SER A 46 7.14 4.23 -2.54
CA SER A 46 7.21 4.38 -4.00
C SER A 46 6.05 5.22 -4.54
N PHE A 47 4.84 5.00 -4.04
CA PHE A 47 3.67 5.82 -4.37
C PHE A 47 3.81 7.25 -3.87
N ALA A 48 4.22 7.45 -2.61
CA ALA A 48 4.46 8.78 -2.06
C ALA A 48 5.50 9.57 -2.87
N LEU A 49 6.59 8.91 -3.30
CA LEU A 49 7.60 9.49 -4.19
C LEU A 49 6.99 9.90 -5.54
N PHE A 50 6.14 9.04 -6.12
CA PHE A 50 5.48 9.31 -7.40
C PHE A 50 4.61 10.56 -7.33
N GLU A 51 3.79 10.69 -6.29
CA GLU A 51 2.90 11.83 -6.12
C GLU A 51 3.64 13.16 -5.96
N VAL A 52 4.65 13.20 -5.09
CA VAL A 52 5.45 14.39 -4.82
C VAL A 52 6.16 14.89 -6.07
N ILE A 53 6.45 14.00 -7.03
CA ILE A 53 7.07 14.36 -8.32
C ILE A 53 6.01 14.71 -9.36
N ALA A 54 4.97 13.89 -9.49
CA ALA A 54 4.00 13.99 -10.56
C ALA A 54 3.11 15.23 -10.42
N VAL A 55 2.66 15.58 -9.21
CA VAL A 55 1.78 16.74 -8.99
C VAL A 55 2.47 18.06 -9.39
N PRO A 56 3.69 18.40 -8.93
CA PRO A 56 4.38 19.60 -9.38
C PRO A 56 4.70 19.59 -10.88
N CYS A 57 5.15 18.45 -11.43
CA CYS A 57 5.44 18.34 -12.87
C CYS A 57 4.18 18.61 -13.71
N MET A 58 3.01 18.18 -13.22
CA MET A 58 1.75 18.38 -13.92
C MET A 58 1.27 19.83 -13.87
N LEU A 59 1.47 20.51 -12.75
CA LEU A 59 1.07 21.90 -12.57
C LEU A 59 2.01 22.88 -13.28
N LEU A 60 3.32 22.63 -13.25
CA LEU A 60 4.33 23.55 -13.76
C LEU A 60 4.63 23.39 -15.26
N ASN A 61 4.61 22.16 -15.78
CA ASN A 61 4.99 21.90 -17.17
C ASN A 61 3.73 21.72 -18.04
N ARG A 62 3.59 22.57 -19.05
CA ARG A 62 2.48 22.49 -20.02
C ARG A 62 2.73 21.46 -21.12
N TYR A 63 3.99 21.33 -21.55
CA TYR A 63 4.44 20.40 -22.59
C TYR A 63 5.37 19.36 -21.97
N ASP A 64 5.35 18.13 -22.49
CA ASP A 64 6.19 16.99 -22.06
C ASP A 64 6.14 16.63 -20.57
N SER A 65 5.08 17.03 -19.86
CA SER A 65 4.97 16.86 -18.40
C SER A 65 5.17 15.42 -17.96
N PHE A 66 4.64 14.44 -18.71
CA PHE A 66 4.80 13.02 -18.39
C PHE A 66 6.24 12.54 -18.61
N ILE A 67 6.94 13.06 -19.63
CA ILE A 67 8.34 12.68 -19.91
C ILE A 67 9.25 13.15 -18.77
N PHE A 68 9.05 14.38 -18.29
CA PHE A 68 9.78 14.88 -17.12
C PHE A 68 9.49 14.04 -15.87
N THR A 69 8.20 13.78 -15.57
CA THR A 69 7.81 12.92 -14.45
C THR A 69 8.43 11.54 -14.56
N TYR A 70 8.42 10.92 -15.75
CA TYR A 70 9.00 9.61 -16.01
C TYR A 70 10.47 9.57 -15.62
N TRP A 71 11.29 10.50 -16.11
CA TRP A 71 12.74 10.48 -15.85
C TRP A 71 13.07 10.79 -14.39
N ILE A 72 12.41 11.79 -13.80
CA ILE A 72 12.65 12.19 -12.41
C ILE A 72 12.22 11.06 -11.46
N TYR A 73 11.06 10.45 -11.70
CA TYR A 73 10.59 9.33 -10.90
C TYR A 73 11.45 8.08 -11.07
N LEU A 74 11.87 7.75 -12.30
CA LEU A 74 12.78 6.64 -12.55
C LEU A 74 14.11 6.84 -11.80
N ALA A 75 14.69 8.03 -11.87
CA ALA A 75 15.91 8.37 -11.13
C ALA A 75 15.70 8.25 -9.61
N GLY A 76 14.59 8.79 -9.09
CA GLY A 76 14.23 8.69 -7.67
C GLY A 76 14.05 7.25 -7.20
N MET A 77 13.38 6.41 -8.00
CA MET A 77 13.21 4.98 -7.74
C MET A 77 14.56 4.24 -7.71
N VAL A 78 15.45 4.51 -8.68
CA VAL A 78 16.80 3.92 -8.71
C VAL A 78 17.62 4.33 -7.49
N ILE A 79 17.56 5.60 -7.06
CA ILE A 79 18.25 6.07 -5.86
C ILE A 79 17.70 5.38 -4.60
N CYS A 80 16.37 5.34 -4.45
CA CYS A 80 15.74 4.72 -3.27
C CYS A 80 16.02 3.22 -3.19
N THR A 81 15.97 2.52 -4.33
CA THR A 81 16.31 1.08 -4.41
C THR A 81 17.78 0.83 -4.10
N ALA A 82 18.70 1.66 -4.60
CA ALA A 82 20.13 1.57 -4.28
C ALA A 82 20.40 1.78 -2.78
N LEU A 83 19.75 2.77 -2.15
CA LEU A 83 19.84 2.99 -0.71
C LEU A 83 19.25 1.81 0.10
N GLY A 84 18.13 1.26 -0.36
CA GLY A 84 17.51 0.07 0.20
C GLY A 84 18.40 -1.18 0.10
N ALA A 85 19.00 -1.41 -1.07
CA ALA A 85 19.95 -2.51 -1.31
C ALA A 85 21.21 -2.37 -0.45
N ARG A 86 21.73 -1.15 -0.30
CA ARG A 86 22.84 -0.88 0.63
C ARG A 86 22.47 -1.25 2.07
N ASP A 87 21.30 -0.80 2.55
CA ASP A 87 20.84 -1.08 3.90
C ASP A 87 20.59 -2.60 4.11
N LEU A 88 20.14 -3.32 3.07
CA LEU A 88 20.03 -4.78 3.04
C LEU A 88 21.39 -5.46 3.19
N ILE A 89 22.37 -5.10 2.34
CA ILE A 89 23.73 -5.68 2.37
C ILE A 89 24.40 -5.45 3.73
N LEU A 90 24.30 -4.23 4.28
CA LEU A 90 24.88 -3.89 5.58
C LEU A 90 24.24 -4.65 6.75
N ARG A 91 23.00 -5.12 6.59
CA ARG A 91 22.31 -5.94 7.59
C ARG A 91 22.62 -7.42 7.43
N LEU A 92 22.64 -7.94 6.20
CA LEU A 92 23.04 -9.31 5.91
C LEU A 92 24.46 -9.62 6.42
N ARG A 93 25.36 -8.62 6.41
CA ARG A 93 26.70 -8.74 7.00
C ARG A 93 26.72 -8.81 8.53
N ARG A 94 25.69 -8.29 9.20
CA ARG A 94 25.59 -8.22 10.67
C ARG A 94 24.70 -9.31 11.25
N VAL A 95 23.74 -9.80 10.46
CA VAL A 95 22.60 -10.59 10.89
C VAL A 95 22.27 -11.58 9.77
N GLY A 96 22.07 -12.86 10.07
CA GLY A 96 21.72 -13.88 9.08
C GLY A 96 20.37 -13.61 8.40
N VAL A 97 20.14 -14.20 7.21
CA VAL A 97 18.92 -14.00 6.39
C VAL A 97 17.64 -14.27 7.19
N LEU A 98 17.64 -15.31 8.03
CA LEU A 98 16.47 -15.70 8.83
C LEU A 98 16.12 -14.68 9.93
N GLN A 99 17.10 -13.89 10.37
CA GLN A 99 16.92 -12.84 11.38
C GLN A 99 16.71 -11.45 10.73
N LEU A 100 16.85 -11.34 9.40
CA LEU A 100 16.63 -10.11 8.65
C LEU A 100 15.14 -9.71 8.68
N PHE A 101 14.28 -10.71 8.55
CA PHE A 101 12.84 -10.60 8.71
C PHE A 101 12.46 -11.38 9.95
N PRO A 102 12.60 -10.79 11.15
CA PRO A 102 12.05 -11.41 12.34
C PRO A 102 10.54 -11.53 12.10
N GLY A 103 10.08 -12.73 11.78
CA GLY A 103 8.66 -13.05 11.82
C GLY A 103 8.09 -12.71 13.19
N ASP A 104 6.77 -12.66 13.30
CA ASP A 104 6.08 -11.93 14.38
C ASP A 104 6.33 -12.42 15.81
N HIS A 105 7.04 -13.53 16.04
CA HIS A 105 7.37 -13.99 17.38
C HIS A 105 8.84 -14.41 17.50
N PHE A 106 9.74 -13.44 17.60
CA PHE A 106 10.81 -13.66 18.58
C PHE A 106 10.20 -13.46 19.96
N PRO A 107 10.41 -14.40 20.88
CA PRO A 107 9.88 -14.26 22.23
C PRO A 107 10.53 -13.04 22.85
N GLU A 108 9.81 -12.34 23.72
CA GLU A 108 10.45 -11.35 24.57
C GLU A 108 11.61 -12.05 25.31
N PRO A 109 12.73 -11.36 25.59
CA PRO A 109 13.89 -11.97 26.25
C PRO A 109 13.52 -12.74 27.53
N GLU A 110 12.45 -12.33 28.22
CA GLU A 110 11.88 -12.99 29.39
C GLU A 110 11.33 -14.40 29.09
N ALA A 111 10.76 -14.63 27.91
CA ALA A 111 10.27 -15.93 27.50
C ALA A 111 11.42 -16.84 26.99
N LEU A 112 12.51 -16.26 26.48
CA LEU A 112 13.76 -16.98 26.18
C LEU A 112 14.59 -17.33 27.43
N MET A 113 14.33 -16.66 28.57
CA MET A 113 15.02 -16.89 29.85
C MET A 113 14.31 -17.91 30.75
N ASP A 114 13.15 -18.43 30.34
CA ASP A 114 12.43 -19.46 31.08
C ASP A 114 13.12 -20.83 30.88
N PRO A 115 13.80 -21.40 31.89
CA PRO A 115 14.62 -22.61 31.72
C PRO A 115 13.81 -23.86 31.36
N TYR A 116 12.48 -23.79 31.51
CA TYR A 116 11.54 -24.89 31.31
C TYR A 116 10.87 -24.88 29.93
N ARG A 117 11.15 -23.90 29.06
CA ARG A 117 10.54 -23.80 27.72
C ARG A 117 11.58 -23.98 26.62
N ASP A 118 11.32 -24.94 25.75
CA ASP A 118 12.23 -25.31 24.67
C ASP A 118 12.29 -24.20 23.61
N ILE A 119 13.49 -23.82 23.16
CA ILE A 119 13.68 -22.73 22.17
C ILE A 119 12.98 -23.08 20.84
N THR A 120 12.78 -24.37 20.58
CA THR A 120 12.07 -24.92 19.41
C THR A 120 10.56 -24.68 19.43
N ASP A 121 9.93 -24.43 20.59
CA ASP A 121 8.50 -24.11 20.70
C ASP A 121 8.14 -22.75 20.09
N TYR A 122 9.13 -21.88 19.89
CA TYR A 122 8.93 -20.54 19.31
C TYR A 122 8.78 -20.53 17.80
N LYS A 123 9.19 -21.60 17.12
CA LYS A 123 8.67 -21.90 15.78
C LYS A 123 7.34 -22.60 15.96
N GLN A 124 6.29 -21.84 16.27
CA GLN A 124 4.92 -22.36 16.28
C GLN A 124 4.67 -23.08 14.96
N ARG A 125 4.58 -24.42 15.03
CA ARG A 125 4.20 -25.23 13.87
C ARG A 125 2.70 -25.08 13.70
N TYR A 126 2.27 -24.65 12.53
CA TYR A 126 0.86 -24.68 12.17
C TYR A 126 0.31 -26.10 12.38
N THR A 127 -0.89 -26.21 12.95
CA THR A 127 -1.59 -27.49 13.01
C THR A 127 -1.86 -28.00 11.59
N LYS A 128 -2.07 -29.32 11.43
CA LYS A 128 -2.41 -29.89 10.13
C LYS A 128 -3.66 -29.23 9.52
N GLU A 129 -4.63 -28.87 10.36
CA GLU A 129 -5.82 -28.11 9.99
C GLU A 129 -5.46 -26.71 9.47
N ALA A 130 -4.62 -25.96 10.18
CA ALA A 130 -4.18 -24.63 9.74
C ALA A 130 -3.39 -24.69 8.41
N ILE A 131 -2.60 -25.74 8.20
CA ILE A 131 -1.92 -25.97 6.91
C ILE A 131 -2.95 -26.24 5.80
N LEU A 132 -3.99 -27.03 6.07
CA LEU A 132 -5.07 -27.28 5.12
C LEU A 132 -5.82 -25.99 4.77
N TYR A 133 -6.11 -25.13 5.75
CA TYR A 133 -6.74 -23.83 5.50
C TYR A 133 -5.83 -22.88 4.71
N TRP A 134 -4.52 -22.90 4.94
CA TRP A 134 -3.57 -22.17 4.08
C TRP A 134 -3.60 -22.69 2.65
N ALA A 135 -3.59 -24.01 2.46
CA ALA A 135 -3.69 -24.61 1.13
C ALA A 135 -5.00 -24.20 0.44
N LEU A 136 -6.13 -24.22 1.17
CA LEU A 136 -7.41 -23.75 0.68
C LEU A 136 -7.36 -22.27 0.29
N PHE A 137 -6.79 -21.41 1.13
CA PHE A 137 -6.61 -19.99 0.81
C PHE A 137 -5.79 -19.79 -0.46
N PHE A 138 -4.66 -20.50 -0.62
CA PHE A 138 -3.84 -20.38 -1.83
C PHE A 138 -4.54 -20.90 -3.08
N VAL A 139 -5.38 -21.94 -2.96
CA VAL A 139 -6.24 -22.41 -4.07
C VAL A 139 -7.26 -21.34 -4.46
N LEU A 140 -7.92 -20.71 -3.48
CA LEU A 140 -8.86 -19.62 -3.72
C LEU A 140 -8.16 -18.40 -4.33
N LEU A 141 -7.01 -17.99 -3.79
CA LEU A 141 -6.20 -16.90 -4.32
C LEU A 141 -5.73 -17.19 -5.75
N PHE A 142 -5.26 -18.40 -6.03
CA PHE A 142 -4.88 -18.81 -7.38
C PHE A 142 -6.07 -18.75 -8.33
N PHE A 143 -7.25 -19.22 -7.90
CA PHE A 143 -8.48 -19.13 -8.68
C PHE A 143 -8.85 -17.67 -8.97
N GLN A 144 -8.82 -16.78 -7.97
CA GLN A 144 -9.07 -15.35 -8.15
C GLN A 144 -8.08 -14.71 -9.14
N LEU A 145 -6.77 -14.98 -8.99
CA LEU A 145 -5.73 -14.46 -9.89
C LEU A 145 -5.90 -14.99 -11.32
N TYR A 146 -6.25 -16.27 -11.47
CA TYR A 146 -6.52 -16.87 -12.78
C TYR A 146 -7.73 -16.23 -13.45
N MET A 147 -8.82 -16.03 -12.71
CA MET A 147 -10.02 -15.37 -13.23
C MET A 147 -9.74 -13.91 -13.60
N LEU A 148 -9.01 -13.17 -12.76
CA LEU A 148 -8.58 -11.79 -13.05
C LEU A 148 -7.71 -11.67 -14.30
N PHE A 149 -6.90 -12.69 -14.61
CA PHE A 149 -6.03 -12.67 -15.77
C PHE A 149 -6.74 -13.09 -17.06
N THR A 150 -7.68 -14.03 -16.98
CA THR A 150 -8.31 -14.64 -18.17
C THR A 150 -9.64 -14.01 -18.55
N GLN A 151 -10.39 -13.49 -17.58
CA GLN A 151 -11.69 -12.88 -17.83
C GLN A 151 -11.53 -11.37 -18.04
N ALA A 152 -12.14 -10.88 -19.12
CA ALA A 152 -12.27 -9.45 -19.36
C ALA A 152 -13.58 -8.96 -18.74
N SER A 153 -13.48 -7.97 -17.86
CA SER A 153 -14.62 -7.18 -17.38
C SER A 153 -14.69 -5.89 -18.18
N PHE A 154 -15.89 -5.55 -18.66
CA PHE A 154 -16.14 -4.30 -19.37
C PHE A 154 -16.59 -3.23 -18.39
N ASP A 155 -15.91 -2.08 -18.39
CA ASP A 155 -16.35 -0.93 -17.61
C ASP A 155 -16.30 0.39 -18.40
N GLY A 156 -17.34 1.20 -18.22
CA GLY A 156 -17.45 2.49 -18.93
C GLY A 156 -16.37 3.50 -18.53
N ASP A 157 -15.83 3.43 -17.29
CA ASP A 157 -14.80 4.36 -16.85
C ASP A 157 -13.44 4.08 -17.55
N ASP A 158 -13.27 2.93 -18.21
CA ASP A 158 -12.04 2.58 -18.94
C ASP A 158 -11.79 3.50 -20.12
N ALA A 159 -12.87 3.91 -20.79
CA ALA A 159 -12.81 4.86 -21.90
C ALA A 159 -12.19 6.20 -21.48
N TYR A 160 -12.26 6.55 -20.20
CA TYR A 160 -11.56 7.69 -19.64
C TYR A 160 -10.18 7.32 -19.07
N TYR A 161 -10.12 6.53 -18.00
CA TYR A 161 -8.90 6.37 -17.21
C TYR A 161 -7.81 5.55 -17.92
N VAL A 162 -8.18 4.47 -18.60
CA VAL A 162 -7.20 3.64 -19.32
C VAL A 162 -6.70 4.38 -20.55
N THR A 163 -7.61 5.05 -21.27
CA THR A 163 -7.26 5.91 -22.40
C THR A 163 -6.35 7.06 -21.99
N GLU A 164 -6.59 7.70 -20.83
CA GLU A 164 -5.72 8.75 -20.29
C GLU A 164 -4.29 8.26 -20.09
N SER A 165 -4.11 7.04 -19.57
CA SER A 165 -2.81 6.40 -19.42
C SER A 165 -2.13 6.08 -20.75
N VAL A 166 -2.91 5.65 -21.75
CA VAL A 166 -2.41 5.39 -23.11
C VAL A 166 -1.98 6.69 -23.79
N LEU A 167 -2.79 7.75 -23.68
CA LEU A 167 -2.47 9.07 -24.20
C LEU A 167 -1.18 9.60 -23.57
N ALA A 168 -1.06 9.55 -22.24
CA ALA A 168 0.16 9.97 -21.55
C ALA A 168 1.40 9.18 -22.02
N GLN A 169 1.26 7.86 -22.20
CA GLN A 169 2.34 7.01 -22.71
C GLN A 169 2.76 7.40 -24.14
N GLN A 170 1.82 7.71 -25.03
CA GLN A 170 2.07 7.99 -26.45
C GLN A 170 2.51 9.43 -26.71
N THR A 171 1.86 10.41 -26.10
CA THR A 171 2.08 11.84 -26.39
C THR A 171 3.05 12.51 -25.43
N GLY A 172 3.35 11.90 -24.27
CA GLY A 172 4.27 12.48 -23.29
C GLY A 172 3.67 13.63 -22.46
N THR A 173 2.36 13.87 -22.55
CA THR A 173 1.66 14.93 -21.81
C THR A 173 0.64 14.37 -20.81
N MET A 174 0.57 14.93 -19.61
CA MET A 174 -0.42 14.55 -18.58
C MET A 174 -1.65 15.46 -18.62
N ASN A 175 -2.86 14.89 -18.71
CA ASN A 175 -4.15 15.59 -18.53
C ASN A 175 -4.38 16.84 -19.42
N ARG A 176 -3.83 16.83 -20.64
CA ARG A 176 -4.00 17.91 -21.64
C ARG A 176 -4.78 17.50 -22.88
N ILE A 177 -5.15 16.23 -22.99
CA ILE A 177 -5.90 15.68 -24.12
C ILE A 177 -7.11 14.97 -23.53
N LEU A 178 -8.30 15.29 -24.04
CA LEU A 178 -9.53 14.70 -23.54
C LEU A 178 -9.62 13.24 -24.01
N PRO A 179 -9.75 12.26 -23.09
CA PRO A 179 -9.77 10.85 -23.47
C PRO A 179 -10.87 10.47 -24.47
N TYR A 180 -12.06 11.06 -24.35
CA TYR A 180 -13.21 10.69 -25.19
C TYR A 180 -13.16 11.22 -26.61
N THR A 181 -12.52 12.36 -26.85
CA THR A 181 -12.54 13.04 -28.16
C THR A 181 -11.17 13.19 -28.80
N GLY A 182 -10.09 13.03 -28.04
CA GLY A 182 -8.71 13.25 -28.50
C GLY A 182 -8.36 14.72 -28.70
N ILE A 183 -9.24 15.65 -28.33
CA ILE A 183 -9.03 17.10 -28.48
C ILE A 183 -8.19 17.63 -27.32
N SER A 184 -7.34 18.61 -27.58
CA SER A 184 -6.60 19.32 -26.53
C SER A 184 -7.56 20.05 -25.58
N THR A 185 -7.34 19.92 -24.28
CA THR A 185 -8.15 20.54 -23.24
C THR A 185 -7.29 21.35 -22.26
N THR A 186 -7.92 22.27 -21.54
CA THR A 186 -7.33 22.83 -20.32
C THR A 186 -7.15 21.73 -19.28
N LEU A 187 -6.25 21.96 -18.32
CA LEU A 187 -5.94 20.97 -17.29
C LEU A 187 -7.19 20.69 -16.45
N ASP A 188 -7.72 19.47 -16.52
CA ASP A 188 -8.79 19.06 -15.62
C ASP A 188 -8.20 18.77 -14.24
N ILE A 189 -8.28 19.75 -13.35
CA ILE A 189 -7.64 19.72 -12.02
C ILE A 189 -8.13 18.54 -11.18
N ARG A 190 -9.39 18.10 -11.36
CA ARG A 190 -9.93 16.97 -10.60
C ARG A 190 -9.22 15.67 -10.94
N HIS A 191 -8.96 15.43 -12.22
CA HIS A 191 -8.30 14.23 -12.70
C HIS A 191 -6.77 14.37 -12.66
N ALA A 192 -6.26 15.59 -12.85
CA ALA A 192 -4.85 15.93 -12.76
C ALA A 192 -4.22 15.57 -11.42
N LEU A 193 -4.95 15.80 -10.33
CA LEU A 193 -4.44 15.50 -9.00
C LEU A 193 -4.57 14.01 -8.62
N SER A 194 -5.27 13.20 -9.43
CA SER A 194 -5.48 11.76 -9.22
C SER A 194 -4.51 10.96 -10.10
N VAL A 195 -3.25 10.88 -9.68
CA VAL A 195 -2.15 10.51 -10.58
C VAL A 195 -2.00 8.99 -10.85
N ILE A 196 -2.92 8.15 -10.36
CA ILE A 196 -2.90 6.69 -10.60
C ILE A 196 -2.80 6.35 -12.09
N THR A 197 -3.50 7.09 -12.97
CA THR A 197 -3.47 6.92 -14.43
C THR A 197 -2.08 7.19 -15.01
N MET A 198 -1.34 8.16 -14.47
CA MET A 198 0.03 8.42 -14.89
C MET A 198 0.99 7.36 -14.35
N TRP A 199 0.70 6.78 -13.18
CA TRP A 199 1.51 5.67 -12.65
C TRP A 199 1.38 4.42 -13.51
N THR A 200 0.17 4.11 -14.00
CA THR A 200 -0.02 3.01 -14.95
C THR A 200 0.68 3.29 -16.29
N ALA A 201 0.64 4.54 -16.78
CA ALA A 201 1.38 4.97 -17.96
C ALA A 201 2.89 4.83 -17.78
N PHE A 202 3.41 5.14 -16.58
CA PHE A 202 4.82 4.95 -16.23
C PHE A 202 5.21 3.48 -16.35
N LEU A 203 4.42 2.55 -15.79
CA LEU A 203 4.68 1.12 -15.91
C LEU A 203 4.65 0.65 -17.37
N GLY A 204 3.69 1.13 -18.16
CA GLY A 204 3.61 0.84 -19.60
C GLY A 204 4.86 1.33 -20.34
N LYS A 205 5.26 2.58 -20.12
CA LYS A 205 6.45 3.17 -20.76
C LYS A 205 7.75 2.51 -20.33
N ALA A 206 7.94 2.25 -19.04
CA ALA A 206 9.16 1.63 -18.50
C ALA A 206 9.34 0.18 -18.96
N SER A 207 8.24 -0.58 -19.06
CA SER A 207 8.26 -1.97 -19.54
C SER A 207 8.20 -2.10 -21.07
N GLY A 208 7.80 -1.04 -21.78
CA GLY A 208 7.50 -1.09 -23.22
C GLY A 208 6.23 -1.88 -23.56
N ILE A 209 5.31 -2.05 -22.60
CA ILE A 209 3.99 -2.67 -22.79
C ILE A 209 2.95 -1.57 -22.93
N HIS A 210 1.90 -1.81 -23.73
CA HIS A 210 0.79 -0.86 -23.85
C HIS A 210 0.08 -0.67 -22.50
N ALA A 211 -0.16 0.56 -22.06
CA ALA A 211 -0.75 0.86 -20.74
C ALA A 211 -2.09 0.13 -20.52
N ALA A 212 -2.91 -0.03 -21.56
CA ALA A 212 -4.15 -0.82 -21.48
C ALA A 212 -3.90 -2.28 -21.09
N ILE A 213 -2.87 -2.92 -21.64
CA ILE A 213 -2.51 -4.30 -21.27
C ILE A 213 -2.06 -4.33 -19.80
N VAL A 214 -1.22 -3.38 -19.39
CA VAL A 214 -0.77 -3.28 -17.99
C VAL A 214 -1.96 -3.12 -17.04
N ALA A 215 -2.91 -2.25 -17.39
CA ALA A 215 -4.10 -1.98 -16.59
C ALA A 215 -5.00 -3.22 -16.44
N HIS A 216 -5.27 -3.98 -17.50
CA HIS A 216 -6.19 -5.11 -17.44
C HIS A 216 -5.54 -6.45 -17.07
N THR A 217 -4.21 -6.59 -17.12
CA THR A 217 -3.55 -7.89 -16.85
C THR A 217 -2.61 -7.87 -15.66
N VAL A 218 -1.88 -6.78 -15.44
CA VAL A 218 -0.81 -6.73 -14.43
C VAL A 218 -1.30 -6.12 -13.12
N LEU A 219 -2.00 -4.98 -13.22
CA LEU A 219 -2.50 -4.26 -12.05
C LEU A 219 -3.54 -5.04 -11.23
N PRO A 220 -4.45 -5.84 -11.82
CA PRO A 220 -5.40 -6.65 -11.06
C PRO A 220 -4.69 -7.63 -10.14
N LEU A 221 -3.70 -8.34 -10.68
CA LEU A 221 -2.91 -9.31 -9.93
C LEU A 221 -2.14 -8.63 -8.80
N PHE A 222 -1.51 -7.50 -9.12
CA PHE A 222 -0.75 -6.71 -8.16
C PHE A 222 -1.63 -6.19 -7.01
N PHE A 223 -2.74 -5.52 -7.30
CA PHE A 223 -3.58 -4.92 -6.28
C PHE A 223 -4.35 -5.94 -5.44
N LEU A 224 -4.73 -7.09 -6.02
CA LEU A 224 -5.31 -8.18 -5.23
C LEU A 224 -4.31 -8.68 -4.18
N ILE A 225 -3.10 -9.07 -4.63
CA ILE A 225 -2.04 -9.56 -3.72
C ILE A 225 -1.68 -8.48 -2.69
N PHE A 226 -1.54 -7.23 -3.11
CA PHE A 226 -1.25 -6.12 -2.21
C PHE A 226 -2.32 -5.95 -1.13
N THR A 227 -3.60 -6.01 -1.51
CA THR A 227 -4.73 -5.90 -0.57
C THR A 227 -4.75 -7.08 0.40
N ASP A 228 -4.55 -8.31 -0.09
CA ASP A 228 -4.54 -9.50 0.75
C ASP A 228 -3.36 -9.53 1.73
N LEU A 229 -2.19 -9.00 1.35
CA LEU A 229 -1.07 -8.83 2.28
C LEU A 229 -1.43 -7.88 3.43
N VAL A 230 -2.10 -6.76 3.13
CA VAL A 230 -2.57 -5.81 4.15
C VAL A 230 -3.63 -6.42 5.05
N LEU A 231 -4.57 -7.17 4.48
CA LEU A 231 -5.61 -7.88 5.21
C LEU A 231 -5.01 -8.97 6.10
N MET A 232 -4.01 -9.72 5.62
CA MET A 232 -3.27 -10.70 6.43
C MET A 232 -2.58 -10.03 7.62
N GLU A 233 -1.93 -8.89 7.42
CA GLU A 233 -1.29 -8.15 8.52
C GLU A 233 -2.32 -7.56 9.51
N SER A 234 -3.50 -7.18 9.04
CA SER A 234 -4.64 -6.80 9.90
C SER A 234 -5.15 -8.00 10.71
N GLY A 235 -5.32 -9.15 10.05
CA GLY A 235 -5.74 -10.41 10.65
C GLY A 235 -4.80 -10.89 11.74
N ARG A 236 -3.48 -10.76 11.53
CA ARG A 236 -2.46 -11.06 12.55
C ARG A 236 -2.67 -10.29 13.85
N ILE A 237 -3.09 -9.02 13.74
CA ILE A 237 -3.40 -8.19 14.92
C ILE A 237 -4.71 -8.59 15.57
N LEU A 238 -5.74 -8.92 14.77
CA LEU A 238 -7.07 -9.29 15.29
C LEU A 238 -7.07 -10.65 15.99
N VAL A 239 -6.30 -11.61 15.46
CA VAL A 239 -6.30 -13.01 15.88
C VAL A 239 -5.30 -13.30 17.02
N ARG A 240 -4.47 -12.32 17.40
CA ARG A 240 -3.42 -12.36 18.46
C ARG A 240 -3.35 -13.62 19.31
N GLY A 241 -2.26 -14.36 19.16
CA GLY A 241 -1.96 -15.56 19.96
C GLY A 241 -2.59 -16.85 19.41
N ARG A 242 -3.52 -16.77 18.46
CA ARG A 242 -4.12 -17.93 17.77
C ARG A 242 -3.68 -18.03 16.31
N GLN A 243 -2.38 -18.20 16.05
CA GLN A 243 -1.86 -18.21 14.66
C GLN A 243 -2.57 -19.23 13.74
N ASN A 244 -3.12 -20.32 14.29
CA ASN A 244 -3.88 -21.31 13.52
C ASN A 244 -5.21 -20.79 12.96
N ASP A 245 -5.75 -19.68 13.50
CA ASP A 245 -7.01 -19.09 13.04
C ASP A 245 -6.77 -18.04 11.92
N LEU A 246 -5.53 -17.60 11.72
CA LEU A 246 -5.17 -16.65 10.66
C LEU A 246 -5.53 -17.16 9.24
N PRO A 247 -5.26 -18.42 8.88
CA PRO A 247 -5.65 -18.95 7.57
C PRO A 247 -7.16 -18.99 7.40
N VAL A 248 -7.91 -19.31 8.47
CA VAL A 248 -9.38 -19.30 8.46
C VAL A 248 -9.91 -17.89 8.18
N PHE A 249 -9.32 -16.88 8.84
CA PHE A 249 -9.62 -15.48 8.57
C PHE A 249 -9.37 -15.11 7.10
N MET A 250 -8.24 -15.56 6.52
CA MET A 250 -7.92 -15.29 5.11
C MET A 250 -8.87 -16.02 4.14
N VAL A 251 -9.23 -17.27 4.40
CA VAL A 251 -10.24 -18.00 3.61
C VAL A 251 -11.58 -17.28 3.65
N PHE A 252 -12.01 -16.82 4.83
CA PHE A 252 -13.26 -16.08 4.98
C PHE A 252 -13.26 -14.79 4.17
N LEU A 253 -12.17 -14.01 4.22
CA LEU A 253 -12.04 -12.80 3.40
C LEU A 253 -12.03 -13.10 1.90
N ALA A 254 -11.32 -14.14 1.46
CA ALA A 254 -11.31 -14.53 0.05
C ALA A 254 -12.72 -14.89 -0.45
N LEU A 255 -13.49 -15.62 0.37
CA LEU A 255 -14.90 -15.94 0.07
C LEU A 255 -15.76 -14.67 0.01
N LEU A 256 -15.61 -13.73 0.96
CA LEU A 256 -16.33 -12.45 0.92
C LEU A 256 -16.01 -11.67 -0.36
N GLN A 257 -14.74 -11.57 -0.73
CA GLN A 257 -14.33 -10.89 -1.97
C GLN A 257 -14.93 -11.54 -3.23
N MET A 258 -15.08 -12.87 -3.25
CA MET A 258 -15.67 -13.60 -4.39
C MET A 258 -17.19 -13.46 -4.47
N PHE A 259 -17.87 -13.54 -3.33
CA PHE A 259 -19.34 -13.57 -3.27
C PHE A 259 -19.98 -12.20 -2.96
N GLY A 260 -19.18 -11.14 -2.80
CA GLY A 260 -19.65 -9.79 -2.50
C GLY A 260 -20.21 -8.99 -3.69
N ASN A 261 -20.39 -9.62 -4.87
CA ASN A 261 -20.94 -8.97 -6.07
C ASN A 261 -22.48 -8.83 -6.02
N ASN A 262 -22.96 -8.16 -4.98
CA ASN A 262 -24.40 -7.85 -4.81
C ASN A 262 -24.81 -6.55 -5.53
N SER A 263 -23.84 -5.72 -5.92
CA SER A 263 -24.04 -4.50 -6.69
C SER A 263 -22.76 -4.13 -7.45
N ILE A 264 -22.90 -3.37 -8.53
CA ILE A 264 -21.78 -2.82 -9.30
C ILE A 264 -20.92 -1.83 -8.49
N TYR A 265 -21.43 -1.35 -7.34
CA TYR A 265 -20.77 -0.36 -6.49
C TYR A 265 -20.15 -0.95 -5.21
N THR A 266 -20.16 -2.27 -5.02
CA THR A 266 -19.54 -2.87 -3.83
C THR A 266 -18.01 -2.89 -3.93
N PRO A 267 -17.28 -2.77 -2.81
CA PRO A 267 -15.82 -2.87 -2.80
C PRO A 267 -15.31 -4.17 -3.44
N GLU A 268 -16.02 -5.27 -3.20
CA GLU A 268 -15.69 -6.60 -3.72
C GLU A 268 -15.79 -6.64 -5.24
N THR A 269 -16.86 -6.08 -5.83
CA THR A 269 -16.98 -5.95 -7.28
C THR A 269 -15.87 -5.09 -7.85
N PHE A 270 -15.53 -3.98 -7.20
CA PHE A 270 -14.41 -3.15 -7.63
C PHE A 270 -13.06 -3.87 -7.58
N LEU A 271 -12.83 -4.72 -6.58
CA LEU A 271 -11.60 -5.51 -6.48
C LEU A 271 -11.55 -6.59 -7.58
N MET A 272 -12.67 -7.25 -7.86
CA MET A 272 -12.67 -8.40 -8.78
C MET A 272 -12.86 -8.03 -10.25
N THR A 273 -13.42 -6.86 -10.56
CA THR A 273 -13.76 -6.50 -11.95
C THR A 273 -13.19 -5.17 -12.41
N ARG A 274 -12.71 -4.31 -11.51
CA ARG A 274 -12.29 -2.93 -11.84
C ARG A 274 -11.05 -2.49 -11.07
N THR A 275 -10.14 -3.44 -10.81
CA THR A 275 -8.99 -3.31 -9.89
C THR A 275 -8.03 -2.17 -10.24
N TRP A 276 -7.84 -1.91 -11.53
CA TRP A 276 -6.91 -0.88 -12.02
C TRP A 276 -7.38 0.54 -11.74
N GLN A 277 -8.66 0.71 -11.40
CA GLN A 277 -9.23 2.03 -11.15
C GLN A 277 -8.89 2.50 -9.74
N GLY A 278 -8.61 3.79 -9.63
CA GLY A 278 -8.30 4.42 -8.35
C GLY A 278 -9.39 4.22 -7.29
N LYS A 279 -10.66 4.17 -7.69
CA LYS A 279 -11.79 3.92 -6.79
C LYS A 279 -11.67 2.56 -6.08
N SER A 280 -11.23 1.53 -6.81
CA SER A 280 -11.00 0.19 -6.27
C SER A 280 -9.85 0.19 -5.27
N VAL A 281 -8.72 0.82 -5.64
CA VAL A 281 -7.55 0.96 -4.76
C VAL A 281 -7.92 1.69 -3.46
N MET A 282 -8.73 2.74 -3.56
CA MET A 282 -9.23 3.47 -2.41
C MET A 282 -10.12 2.60 -1.50
N ALA A 283 -11.15 1.98 -2.06
CA ALA A 283 -12.15 1.23 -1.29
C ALA A 283 -11.56 -0.04 -0.63
N ASN A 284 -10.64 -0.72 -1.31
CA ASN A 284 -10.10 -1.99 -0.85
C ASN A 284 -8.76 -1.83 -0.13
N ALA A 285 -7.76 -1.25 -0.79
CA ALA A 285 -6.40 -1.20 -0.25
C ALA A 285 -6.22 -0.06 0.77
N VAL A 286 -6.66 1.16 0.47
CA VAL A 286 -6.47 2.32 1.37
C VAL A 286 -7.30 2.17 2.65
N VAL A 287 -8.56 1.75 2.55
CA VAL A 287 -9.39 1.49 3.73
C VAL A 287 -8.77 0.38 4.59
N ALA A 288 -8.37 -0.75 4.01
CA ALA A 288 -7.73 -1.83 4.75
C ALA A 288 -6.42 -1.37 5.43
N LEU A 289 -5.59 -0.59 4.74
CA LEU A 289 -4.36 0.00 5.31
C LEU A 289 -4.66 0.95 6.46
N THR A 290 -5.72 1.74 6.36
CA THR A 290 -6.12 2.67 7.42
C THR A 290 -6.54 1.88 8.65
N VAL A 291 -7.38 0.86 8.49
CA VAL A 291 -7.77 -0.05 9.58
C VAL A 291 -6.54 -0.72 10.19
N TYR A 292 -5.63 -1.26 9.37
CA TYR A 292 -4.37 -1.84 9.82
C TYR A 292 -3.55 -0.88 10.69
N VAL A 293 -3.37 0.36 10.24
CA VAL A 293 -2.59 1.37 10.98
C VAL A 293 -3.24 1.71 12.33
N PHE A 294 -4.57 1.81 12.38
CA PHE A 294 -5.28 2.04 13.65
C PHE A 294 -5.24 0.83 14.59
N LEU A 295 -5.33 -0.39 14.07
CA LEU A 295 -5.10 -1.62 14.85
C LEU A 295 -3.68 -1.66 15.42
N MET A 296 -2.68 -1.28 14.62
CA MET A 296 -1.29 -1.14 15.05
C MET A 296 -1.15 -0.06 16.13
N LEU A 297 -1.81 1.08 15.98
CA LEU A 297 -1.79 2.16 16.96
C LEU A 297 -2.35 1.72 18.32
N LEU A 298 -3.48 1.00 18.31
CA LEU A 298 -4.10 0.42 19.50
C LEU A 298 -3.17 -0.60 20.17
N GLU A 299 -2.58 -1.52 19.38
CA GLU A 299 -1.61 -2.49 19.88
C GLU A 299 -0.44 -1.85 20.58
N ASN A 300 0.20 -0.91 19.89
CA ASN A 300 1.40 -0.25 20.37
C ASN A 300 1.06 0.54 21.63
N THR A 301 -0.12 1.17 21.71
CA THR A 301 -0.56 1.87 22.91
C THR A 301 -0.70 0.94 24.11
N ILE A 302 -1.33 -0.21 23.94
CA ILE A 302 -1.49 -1.23 25.00
C ILE A 302 -0.11 -1.74 25.44
N ARG A 303 0.78 -2.06 24.50
CA ARG A 303 2.13 -2.55 24.80
C ARG A 303 2.95 -1.49 25.54
N LEU A 304 2.95 -0.25 25.06
CA LEU A 304 3.68 0.87 25.65
C LEU A 304 3.20 1.22 27.07
N GLN A 305 1.94 0.91 27.41
CA GLN A 305 1.42 1.07 28.78
C GLN A 305 1.97 0.01 29.76
N ARG A 306 2.32 -1.18 29.27
CA ARG A 306 2.84 -2.29 30.09
C ARG A 306 4.35 -2.19 30.34
N LEU A 307 5.08 -1.41 29.54
CA LEU A 307 6.53 -1.29 29.65
C LEU A 307 6.95 -0.38 30.83
N THR A 308 8.01 -0.78 31.54
CA THR A 308 8.68 0.04 32.55
C THR A 308 9.22 1.35 31.95
N GLU A 309 9.29 2.42 32.74
CA GLU A 309 9.74 3.75 32.29
C GLU A 309 11.11 3.76 31.58
N ARG A 310 12.04 2.90 32.02
CA ARG A 310 13.35 2.75 31.38
C ARG A 310 13.23 2.22 29.94
N ARG A 311 12.47 1.13 29.74
CA ARG A 311 12.21 0.55 28.39
C ARG A 311 11.42 1.49 27.49
N ARG A 312 10.61 2.40 28.07
CA ARG A 312 9.86 3.41 27.32
C ARG A 312 10.76 4.45 26.64
N LYS A 313 11.98 4.66 27.15
CA LYS A 313 12.95 5.59 26.55
C LYS A 313 13.77 4.96 25.42
N ASP A 314 13.69 3.65 25.24
CA ASP A 314 14.44 2.94 24.19
C ASP A 314 14.07 3.43 22.80
N LYS A 315 15.07 3.40 21.90
CA LYS A 315 14.90 3.76 20.50
C LYS A 315 13.79 2.94 19.81
N ASN A 316 13.60 1.69 20.20
CA ASN A 316 12.53 0.84 19.67
C ASN A 316 11.14 1.26 20.18
N SER A 317 11.01 1.64 21.45
CA SER A 317 9.75 2.15 22.01
C SER A 317 9.32 3.47 21.36
N LYS A 318 10.29 4.35 21.04
CA LYS A 318 10.01 5.55 20.23
C LYS A 318 9.47 5.20 18.85
N ARG A 319 10.04 4.18 18.19
CA ARG A 319 9.54 3.68 16.88
C ARG A 319 8.12 3.15 16.97
N GLU A 320 7.81 2.33 17.99
CA GLU A 320 6.44 1.84 18.23
C GLU A 320 5.43 2.98 18.37
N ARG A 321 5.85 4.10 18.97
CA ARG A 321 4.99 5.28 19.13
C ARG A 321 4.77 6.06 17.84
N TYR A 322 5.80 6.26 17.01
CA TYR A 322 5.72 7.17 15.85
C TYR A 322 5.48 6.47 14.51
N ALA A 323 5.81 5.19 14.37
CA ALA A 323 5.65 4.45 13.12
C ALA A 323 4.23 4.47 12.55
N PRO A 324 3.15 4.28 13.36
CA PRO A 324 1.79 4.31 12.84
C PRO A 324 1.42 5.65 12.18
N PHE A 325 1.90 6.77 12.74
CA PHE A 325 1.63 8.10 12.18
C PHE A 325 2.37 8.32 10.86
N ILE A 326 3.63 7.89 10.76
CA ILE A 326 4.38 7.94 9.49
C ILE A 326 3.66 7.12 8.41
N LEU A 327 3.22 5.90 8.76
CA LEU A 327 2.43 5.06 7.85
C LEU A 327 1.12 5.73 7.47
N LEU A 328 0.42 6.36 8.40
CA LEU A 328 -0.83 7.08 8.13
C LEU A 328 -0.62 8.20 7.11
N THR A 329 0.48 8.97 7.21
CA THR A 329 0.82 9.98 6.21
C THR A 329 1.03 9.36 4.83
N LEU A 330 1.74 8.22 4.74
CA LEU A 330 1.94 7.53 3.46
C LEU A 330 0.63 6.96 2.89
N VAL A 331 -0.29 6.50 3.74
CA VAL A 331 -1.62 6.04 3.33
C VAL A 331 -2.47 7.22 2.80
N ASN A 332 -2.33 8.41 3.38
CA ASN A 332 -2.99 9.63 2.88
C ASN A 332 -2.50 10.01 1.48
N LEU A 333 -1.19 9.91 1.23
CA LEU A 333 -0.61 10.11 -0.10
C LEU A 333 -1.13 9.07 -1.11
N LEU A 334 -1.18 7.79 -0.73
CA LEU A 334 -1.79 6.76 -1.58
C LEU A 334 -3.27 7.07 -1.92
N ALA A 335 -4.04 7.57 -0.95
CA ALA A 335 -5.43 7.95 -1.18
C ALA A 335 -5.57 9.07 -2.21
N GLN A 336 -4.69 10.07 -2.17
CA GLN A 336 -4.66 11.19 -3.12
C GLN A 336 -4.32 10.71 -4.54
N ILE A 337 -3.31 9.85 -4.68
CA ILE A 337 -2.96 9.23 -5.97
C ILE A 337 -4.15 8.48 -6.56
N SER A 338 -4.88 7.75 -5.69
CA SER A 338 -5.97 6.88 -6.12
C SER A 338 -7.17 7.67 -6.66
N THR A 339 -7.75 8.60 -5.89
CA THR A 339 -8.92 9.36 -6.34
C THR A 339 -9.01 10.73 -5.64
N SER A 340 -9.55 11.72 -6.34
CA SER A 340 -9.85 13.03 -5.76
C SER A 340 -10.86 12.99 -4.61
N MET A 341 -11.83 12.07 -4.64
CA MET A 341 -12.79 11.89 -3.54
C MET A 341 -12.21 11.10 -2.35
N GLY A 342 -11.12 10.36 -2.57
CA GLY A 342 -10.43 9.58 -1.55
C GLY A 342 -9.91 10.46 -0.43
N VAL A 343 -9.50 11.69 -0.74
CA VAL A 343 -9.04 12.69 0.22
C VAL A 343 -10.12 12.99 1.27
N VAL A 344 -11.36 13.20 0.85
CA VAL A 344 -12.48 13.51 1.75
C VAL A 344 -12.87 12.27 2.55
N LEU A 345 -13.02 11.13 1.88
CA LEU A 345 -13.45 9.89 2.53
C LEU A 345 -12.43 9.40 3.56
N LEU A 346 -11.13 9.42 3.23
CA LEU A 346 -10.09 9.02 4.16
C LEU A 346 -10.00 9.98 5.35
N THR A 347 -10.10 11.29 5.12
CA THR A 347 -10.10 12.26 6.23
C THR A 347 -11.26 11.99 7.19
N GLY A 348 -12.46 11.73 6.66
CA GLY A 348 -13.63 11.31 7.43
C GLY A 348 -13.37 10.04 8.24
N LEU A 349 -12.81 9.01 7.60
CA LEU A 349 -12.50 7.73 8.25
C LEU A 349 -11.44 7.91 9.36
N ILE A 350 -10.38 8.69 9.11
CA ILE A 350 -9.34 8.99 10.11
C ILE A 350 -9.94 9.74 11.29
N MET A 351 -10.83 10.71 11.07
CA MET A 351 -11.50 11.43 12.15
C MET A 351 -12.37 10.48 13.00
N LEU A 352 -13.15 9.61 12.35
CA LEU A 352 -13.99 8.63 13.04
C LEU A 352 -13.17 7.62 13.85
N LEU A 353 -12.12 7.03 13.27
CA LEU A 353 -11.25 6.09 13.98
C LEU A 353 -10.44 6.78 15.08
N SER A 354 -10.03 8.03 14.87
CA SER A 354 -9.37 8.86 15.88
C SER A 354 -10.30 9.17 17.05
N PHE A 355 -11.60 9.36 16.79
CA PHE A 355 -12.61 9.54 17.82
C PHE A 355 -12.76 8.27 18.68
N PHE A 356 -12.86 7.08 18.07
CA PHE A 356 -12.86 5.82 18.83
C PHE A 356 -11.56 5.62 19.64
N PHE A 357 -10.41 5.99 19.05
CA PHE A 357 -9.13 5.96 19.75
C PHE A 357 -9.07 6.95 20.93
N LEU A 358 -9.72 8.11 20.81
CA LEU A 358 -9.85 9.08 21.89
C LEU A 358 -10.69 8.53 23.04
N LEU A 359 -11.82 7.88 22.74
CA LEU A 359 -12.69 7.26 23.74
C LEU A 359 -11.94 6.19 24.53
N TYR A 360 -11.10 5.40 23.85
CA TYR A 360 -10.28 4.37 24.50
C TYR A 360 -9.14 4.97 25.36
N THR A 361 -8.36 5.89 24.79
CA THR A 361 -7.17 6.42 25.47
C THR A 361 -7.46 7.52 26.49
N LYS A 362 -8.62 8.17 26.39
CA LYS A 362 -9.05 9.35 27.17
C LYS A 362 -8.02 10.49 27.18
N LYS A 363 -7.15 10.55 26.16
CA LYS A 363 -6.03 11.48 26.07
C LYS A 363 -6.01 12.18 24.72
N ILE A 364 -6.43 13.44 24.70
CA ILE A 364 -6.52 14.25 23.47
C ILE A 364 -5.17 14.40 22.76
N ARG A 365 -4.07 14.47 23.54
CA ARG A 365 -2.70 14.58 23.00
C ARG A 365 -2.28 13.39 22.12
N SER A 366 -2.93 12.23 22.27
CA SER A 366 -2.61 11.04 21.46
C SER A 366 -3.22 11.10 20.06
N VAL A 367 -4.24 11.95 19.86
CA VAL A 367 -4.98 12.10 18.59
C VAL A 367 -4.41 13.22 17.71
N ILE A 368 -3.79 14.24 18.31
CA ILE A 368 -3.19 15.36 17.58
C ILE A 368 -2.27 14.88 16.44
N PRO A 369 -1.37 13.90 16.63
CA PRO A 369 -0.53 13.42 15.55
C PRO A 369 -1.32 12.76 14.40
N ALA A 370 -2.44 12.07 14.69
CA ALA A 370 -3.29 11.49 13.65
C ALA A 370 -3.95 12.58 12.78
N LEU A 371 -4.40 13.69 13.40
CA LEU A 371 -4.95 14.84 12.68
C LEU A 371 -3.88 15.55 11.84
N LEU A 372 -2.64 15.66 12.36
CA LEU A 372 -1.52 16.24 11.60
C LEU A 372 -1.15 15.39 10.37
N CYS A 373 -1.41 14.07 10.39
CA CYS A 373 -1.20 13.21 9.22
C CYS A 373 -2.16 13.53 8.07
N CYS A 374 -3.26 14.26 8.32
CA CYS A 374 -4.19 14.73 7.28
C CYS A 374 -3.74 16.04 6.61
N LEU A 375 -2.62 16.65 7.02
CA LEU A 375 -2.11 17.88 6.38
C LEU A 375 -1.91 17.77 4.86
N PRO A 376 -1.39 16.65 4.31
CA PRO A 376 -1.32 16.46 2.86
C PRO A 376 -2.69 16.61 2.18
N ASN A 377 -3.76 16.11 2.80
CA ASN A 377 -5.12 16.20 2.27
C ASN A 377 -5.62 17.64 2.25
N VAL A 378 -5.31 18.41 3.30
CA VAL A 378 -5.65 19.84 3.34
C VAL A 378 -4.91 20.60 2.24
N PHE A 379 -3.61 20.33 2.07
CA PHE A 379 -2.83 20.94 0.99
C PHE A 379 -3.39 20.60 -0.39
N TYR A 380 -3.80 19.35 -0.61
CA TYR A 380 -4.48 18.92 -1.83
C TYR A 380 -5.76 19.72 -2.10
N ILE A 381 -6.63 19.88 -1.09
CA ILE A 381 -7.88 20.63 -1.24
C ILE A 381 -7.59 22.10 -1.53
N LEU A 382 -6.60 22.69 -0.88
CA LEU A 382 -6.19 24.07 -1.14
C LEU A 382 -5.67 24.25 -2.57
N LEU A 383 -4.85 23.32 -3.07
CA LEU A 383 -4.42 23.33 -4.47
C LEU A 383 -5.61 23.20 -5.43
N TYR A 384 -6.53 22.28 -5.15
CA TYR A 384 -7.73 22.10 -5.96
C TYR A 384 -8.58 23.37 -6.02
N LEU A 385 -8.83 24.02 -4.87
CA LEU A 385 -9.61 25.26 -4.81
C LEU A 385 -8.89 26.43 -5.51
N PHE A 386 -7.58 26.54 -5.34
CA PHE A 386 -6.78 27.60 -5.97
C PHE A 386 -6.84 27.51 -7.49
N TYR A 387 -6.60 26.33 -8.05
CA TYR A 387 -6.60 26.15 -9.51
C TYR A 387 -8.01 26.10 -10.10
N ARG A 388 -9.04 25.68 -9.35
CA ARG A 388 -10.43 25.70 -9.85
C ARG A 388 -10.98 27.12 -10.02
N GLY A 389 -10.47 28.07 -9.23
CA GLY A 389 -10.84 29.49 -9.30
C GLY A 389 -9.99 30.34 -10.25
N ALA A 390 -8.95 29.76 -10.87
CA ALA A 390 -8.08 30.39 -11.85
C ALA A 390 -8.40 29.89 -13.27
#